data_AF-A0A820QRJ2-F1
#
_entry.id   AF-A0A820QRJ2-F1
#
_cell.length_a   1.000
_cell.length_b   1.000
_cell.length_c   1.000
_cell.angle_alpha   90.00
_cell.angle_beta   90.00
_cell.angle_gamma   90.00
#
_symmetry.space_group_name_H-M   'P 1'
#
loop_
_entity.id
_entity.type
_entity.pdbx_description
1 polymer ?
#
loop_
_entity_poly.entity_id
_entity_poly.type
_entity_poly.pdbx_seq_one_letter_code
_entity_poly.pdbx_strand_id
1 'polypeptide(L)'
;MGHTNIADFIMNHPTYLTFYGGFLDVNHPQAFDDSQFSSDITPLILAAQHNRLQIVHQLLTKGERIKKPHASMCPCVDCADSSAYDSFRQAQVRLSAYKGLSSEVYIALTYPDPILQAFELSHELRTLAKVEHYFREDYE
;
A
#
# COMPACT_ATOMS: atom_id res chain seq x y z
N MET A 1 6.00 9.37 21.16
CA MET A 1 4.70 9.98 21.51
C MET A 1 4.38 11.24 20.71
N GLY A 2 5.35 12.03 20.22
CA GLY A 2 5.04 13.24 19.44
C GLY A 2 4.44 13.00 18.04
N HIS A 3 4.96 12.03 17.28
CA HIS A 3 4.55 11.83 15.88
C HIS A 3 3.11 11.29 15.72
N THR A 4 2.61 10.54 16.69
CA THR A 4 1.24 10.01 16.68
C THR A 4 0.20 11.11 16.91
N ASN A 5 0.53 12.11 17.74
CA ASN A 5 -0.33 13.27 17.96
C ASN A 5 -0.38 14.18 16.73
N ILE A 6 0.74 14.33 16.03
CA ILE A 6 0.79 15.06 14.76
C ILE A 6 -0.04 14.34 13.70
N ALA A 7 0.11 13.02 13.58
CA ALA A 7 -0.66 12.21 12.64
C ALA A 7 -2.17 12.33 12.92
N ASP A 8 -2.58 12.24 14.18
CA ASP A 8 -3.98 12.43 14.58
C ASP A 8 -4.50 13.83 14.23
N PHE A 9 -3.74 14.88 14.52
CA PHE A 9 -4.10 16.25 14.16
C PHE A 9 -4.29 16.42 12.65
N ILE A 10 -3.36 15.90 11.84
CA ILE A 10 -3.44 15.96 10.37
C ILE A 10 -4.66 15.18 9.86
N MET A 11 -4.88 13.96 10.34
CA MET A 11 -5.98 13.09 9.92
C MET A 11 -7.38 13.64 10.28
N ASN A 12 -7.45 14.58 11.23
CA ASN A 12 -8.68 15.25 11.63
C ASN A 12 -8.79 16.67 11.04
N HIS A 13 -7.80 17.12 10.27
CA HIS A 13 -7.83 18.43 9.62
C HIS A 13 -8.82 18.43 8.43
N PRO A 14 -9.60 19.52 8.23
CA PRO A 14 -10.57 19.61 7.13
C PRO A 14 -10.00 19.26 5.75
N THR A 15 -8.78 19.71 5.44
CA THR A 15 -8.11 19.39 4.16
C THR A 15 -7.90 17.90 3.95
N TYR A 16 -7.55 17.15 5.00
CA TYR A 16 -7.41 15.70 4.91
C TYR A 16 -8.77 15.06 4.63
N LEU A 17 -9.80 15.50 5.37
CA LEU A 17 -11.15 14.99 5.22
C LEU A 17 -11.77 15.32 3.85
N THR A 18 -11.46 16.48 3.26
CA THR A 18 -11.93 16.81 1.91
C THR A 18 -11.21 15.99 0.84
N PHE A 19 -9.91 15.77 1.00
CA PHE A 19 -9.10 15.03 0.02
C PHE A 19 -9.36 13.52 0.07
N TYR A 20 -9.64 12.95 1.25
CA TYR A 20 -9.89 11.52 1.43
C TYR A 20 -11.37 11.14 1.59
N GLY A 21 -12.26 12.10 1.90
CA GLY A 21 -13.69 11.86 2.13
C GLY A 21 -14.58 12.00 0.90
N GLY A 22 -14.06 12.49 -0.23
CA GLY A 22 -14.80 12.63 -1.49
C GLY A 22 -14.23 11.74 -2.58
N PHE A 23 -14.79 10.55 -2.75
CA PHE A 23 -14.52 9.61 -3.86
C PHE A 23 -13.03 9.28 -4.11
N LEU A 24 -12.64 8.05 -3.78
CA LEU A 24 -11.36 7.46 -4.18
C LEU A 24 -11.24 7.40 -5.71
N ASP A 25 -10.88 8.50 -6.36
CA ASP A 25 -10.26 8.42 -7.68
C ASP A 25 -8.78 8.05 -7.48
N VAL A 26 -8.56 6.74 -7.39
CA VAL A 26 -7.22 6.15 -7.30
C VAL A 26 -6.43 6.34 -8.60
N ASN A 27 -7.04 6.94 -9.64
CA ASN A 27 -6.40 7.18 -10.93
C ASN A 27 -5.72 8.55 -11.06
N HIS A 28 -5.77 9.41 -10.04
CA HIS A 28 -5.01 10.66 -10.09
C HIS A 28 -4.53 11.13 -8.71
N PRO A 29 -3.46 10.54 -8.16
CA PRO A 29 -2.65 11.29 -7.22
C PRO A 29 -2.10 12.48 -8.01
N GLN A 30 -2.57 13.70 -7.71
CA GLN A 30 -1.83 14.90 -8.09
C GLN A 30 -0.46 14.77 -7.42
N ALA A 31 0.50 14.25 -8.17
CA ALA A 31 1.88 14.24 -7.76
C ALA A 31 2.27 15.70 -7.63
N PHE A 32 2.41 16.17 -6.40
CA PHE A 32 3.20 17.36 -6.17
C PHE A 32 4.62 17.00 -6.60
N ASP A 33 5.16 17.73 -7.57
CA ASP A 33 6.48 17.47 -8.19
C ASP A 33 7.61 17.46 -7.13
N ASP A 34 7.35 18.05 -5.96
CA ASP A 34 8.24 18.08 -4.79
C ASP A 34 7.97 16.97 -3.74
N SER A 35 7.17 15.95 -4.04
CA SER A 35 6.87 14.87 -3.09
C SER A 35 8.12 14.03 -2.78
N GLN A 36 8.40 13.83 -1.50
CA GLN A 36 9.47 12.94 -1.03
C GLN A 36 9.17 11.46 -1.26
N PHE A 37 7.90 11.11 -1.49
CA PHE A 37 7.44 9.75 -1.71
C PHE A 37 6.83 9.60 -3.09
N SER A 38 6.97 8.40 -3.66
CA SER A 38 6.29 8.07 -4.91
C SER A 38 4.77 8.21 -4.73
N SER A 39 4.09 8.69 -5.77
CA SER A 39 2.64 9.00 -5.75
C SER A 39 1.73 7.82 -5.41
N ASP A 40 2.23 6.58 -5.51
CA ASP A 40 1.55 5.34 -5.15
C ASP A 40 1.67 4.94 -3.68
N ILE A 41 2.57 5.57 -2.93
CA ILE A 41 2.74 5.31 -1.51
C ILE A 41 1.68 6.10 -0.75
N THR A 42 0.62 5.40 -0.35
CA THR A 42 -0.42 5.95 0.52
C THR A 42 0.07 6.08 1.97
N PRO A 43 -0.54 6.96 2.80
CA PRO A 43 -0.22 7.07 4.22
C PRO A 43 -0.31 5.72 4.95
N LEU A 44 -1.30 4.89 4.62
CA LEU A 44 -1.47 3.57 5.21
C LEU A 44 -0.35 2.59 4.81
N ILE A 45 0.06 2.57 3.54
CA ILE A 45 1.19 1.75 3.08
C ILE A 45 2.45 2.15 3.85
N LEU A 46 2.75 3.45 3.94
CA LEU A 46 3.95 3.94 4.62
C LEU A 46 3.93 3.64 6.13
N ALA A 47 2.78 3.85 6.79
CA ALA A 47 2.62 3.54 8.21
C ALA A 47 2.78 2.03 8.49
N ALA A 48 2.26 1.17 7.60
CA ALA A 48 2.39 -0.27 7.68
C ALA A 48 3.84 -0.74 7.46
N GLN A 49 4.53 -0.22 6.44
CA GLN A 49 5.95 -0.53 6.18
C GLN A 49 6.87 -0.22 7.38
N HIS A 50 6.51 0.79 8.18
CA HIS A 50 7.22 1.15 9.41
C HIS A 50 6.62 0.55 10.70
N ASN A 51 5.66 -0.37 10.59
CA ASN A 51 4.97 -1.04 11.71
C ASN A 51 4.47 -0.06 12.78
N ARG A 52 3.89 1.07 12.37
CA ARG A 52 3.38 2.11 13.29
C ARG A 52 1.96 1.79 13.75
N LEU A 53 1.83 0.89 14.74
CA LEU A 53 0.54 0.37 15.23
C LEU A 53 -0.56 1.42 15.42
N GLN A 54 -0.29 2.50 16.16
CA GLN A 54 -1.32 3.51 16.44
C GLN A 54 -1.80 4.24 15.18
N ILE A 55 -0.88 4.57 14.27
CA ILE A 55 -1.20 5.27 13.02
C ILE A 55 -1.95 4.33 12.07
N VAL A 56 -1.48 3.09 11.93
CA VAL A 56 -2.16 2.07 11.12
C VAL A 56 -3.58 1.84 11.63
N HIS A 57 -3.77 1.67 12.94
CA HIS A 57 -5.09 1.52 13.55
C HIS A 57 -6.01 2.73 13.26
N GLN A 58 -5.50 3.96 13.41
CA GLN A 58 -6.27 5.18 13.12
C GLN A 58 -6.74 5.24 11.66
N LEU A 59 -5.84 5.00 10.71
CA LEU A 59 -6.13 4.98 9.27
C LEU A 59 -7.14 3.87 8.93
N LEU A 60 -6.95 2.66 9.49
CA LEU A 60 -7.90 1.55 9.32
C LEU A 60 -9.29 1.87 9.88
N THR A 61 -9.37 2.54 11.04
CA THR A 61 -10.64 2.96 11.67
C THR A 61 -11.38 3.98 10.80
N LYS A 62 -10.65 4.81 10.05
CA LYS A 62 -11.20 5.76 9.07
C LYS A 62 -11.61 5.10 7.73
N GLY A 63 -11.40 3.79 7.58
CA GLY A 63 -11.85 3.02 6.41
C GLY A 63 -10.79 2.84 5.31
N GLU A 64 -9.57 3.35 5.50
CA GLU A 64 -8.50 3.13 4.53
C GLU A 64 -8.10 1.65 4.49
N ARG A 65 -7.78 1.14 3.29
CA ARG A 65 -7.32 -0.24 3.09
C ARG A 65 -6.25 -0.27 2.02
N ILE A 66 -5.26 -1.14 2.21
CA ILE A 66 -4.28 -1.43 1.17
C ILE A 66 -4.96 -2.35 0.14
N LYS A 67 -5.06 -1.86 -1.10
CA LYS A 67 -5.59 -2.66 -2.21
C LYS A 67 -4.58 -3.74 -2.57
N LYS A 68 -5.04 -4.98 -2.65
CA LYS A 68 -4.19 -6.09 -3.11
C LYS A 68 -3.83 -5.87 -4.59
N PRO A 69 -2.54 -5.87 -4.96
CA PRO A 69 -2.13 -5.74 -6.35
C PRO A 69 -2.68 -6.89 -7.21
N HIS A 70 -2.88 -6.62 -8.49
CA HIS A 70 -3.11 -7.68 -9.46
C HIS A 70 -1.82 -8.50 -9.67
N ALA A 71 -1.98 -9.73 -10.18
CA ALA A 71 -0.87 -10.59 -10.58
C ALA A 71 0.04 -9.90 -11.60
N SER A 72 1.32 -10.30 -11.64
CA SER A 72 2.33 -9.69 -12.50
C SER A 72 1.97 -9.63 -13.99
N MET A 73 1.26 -10.65 -14.48
CA MET A 73 0.80 -10.79 -15.86
C MET A 73 -0.73 -10.66 -15.98
N CYS A 74 -1.35 -9.76 -15.23
CA CYS A 74 -2.79 -9.55 -15.30
C CYS A 74 -3.22 -9.01 -16.68
N PRO A 75 -4.21 -9.63 -17.36
CA PRO A 75 -4.63 -9.23 -18.71
C PRO A 75 -5.68 -8.09 -18.74
N CYS A 76 -5.99 -7.46 -17.61
CA CYS A 76 -6.99 -6.39 -17.59
C CYS A 76 -6.45 -5.12 -18.25
N VAL A 77 -7.35 -4.31 -18.82
CA VAL A 77 -7.00 -3.09 -19.58
C VAL A 77 -6.14 -2.15 -18.75
N ASP A 78 -6.52 -1.89 -17.50
CA ASP A 78 -5.76 -1.00 -16.60
C ASP A 78 -4.32 -1.48 -16.36
N CYS A 79 -4.11 -2.79 -16.21
CA CYS A 79 -2.78 -3.37 -16.01
C CYS A 79 -1.97 -3.38 -17.30
N ALA A 80 -2.60 -3.66 -18.44
CA ALA A 80 -1.95 -3.63 -19.75
C ALA A 80 -1.49 -2.21 -20.11
N ASP A 81 -2.36 -1.23 -19.96
CA ASP A 81 -2.08 0.17 -20.27
C ASP A 81 -1.00 0.75 -19.36
N SER A 82 -1.10 0.49 -18.04
CA SER A 82 -0.07 0.94 -17.09
C SER A 82 1.30 0.28 -17.32
N SER A 83 1.32 -1.01 -17.69
CA SER A 83 2.57 -1.72 -18.01
C SER A 83 3.19 -1.22 -19.32
N ALA A 84 2.38 -0.95 -20.33
CA ALA A 84 2.82 -0.40 -21.61
C ALA A 84 3.38 1.03 -21.47
N TYR A 85 2.85 1.80 -20.50
CA TYR A 85 3.36 3.12 -20.17
C TYR A 85 4.68 3.07 -19.37
N ASP A 86 4.69 2.35 -18.23
CA ASP A 86 5.86 2.24 -17.36
C ASP A 86 5.80 0.95 -16.50
N SER A 87 6.35 -0.14 -17.05
CA SER A 87 6.40 -1.44 -16.39
C SER A 87 7.24 -1.44 -15.10
N PHE A 88 8.28 -0.61 -15.03
CA PHE A 88 9.14 -0.52 -13.84
C PHE A 88 8.38 0.14 -12.68
N ARG A 89 7.72 1.28 -12.95
CA ARG A 89 6.87 1.93 -11.95
C ARG A 89 5.72 1.02 -11.51
N GLN A 90 5.11 0.28 -12.43
CA GLN A 90 4.07 -0.69 -12.08
C GLN A 90 4.60 -1.78 -11.12
N ALA A 91 5.81 -2.29 -11.36
CA ALA A 91 6.46 -3.25 -10.46
C ALA A 91 6.79 -2.63 -9.08
N GLN A 92 7.20 -1.36 -9.05
CA GLN A 92 7.45 -0.62 -7.80
C GLN A 92 6.16 -0.44 -6.98
N VAL A 93 5.05 -0.06 -7.64
CA VAL A 93 3.73 0.07 -7.01
C VAL A 93 3.31 -1.27 -6.38
N ARG A 94 3.44 -2.36 -7.14
CA ARG A 94 3.13 -3.72 -6.68
C ARG A 94 3.96 -4.07 -5.44
N LEU A 95 5.27 -3.84 -5.48
CA LEU A 95 6.16 -4.12 -4.36
C LEU A 95 5.79 -3.29 -3.12
N SER A 96 5.56 -1.98 -3.28
CA SER A 96 5.17 -1.08 -2.18
C SER A 96 3.92 -1.56 -1.46
N ALA A 97 2.90 -1.96 -2.24
CA ALA A 97 1.65 -2.50 -1.71
C ALA A 97 1.88 -3.83 -0.98
N TYR A 98 2.67 -4.76 -1.55
CA TYR A 98 3.00 -6.02 -0.89
C TYR A 98 3.80 -5.83 0.40
N LYS A 99 4.75 -4.90 0.45
CA LYS A 99 5.47 -4.51 1.68
C LYS A 99 4.51 -3.97 2.75
N GLY A 100 3.46 -3.27 2.35
CA GLY A 100 2.39 -2.83 3.27
C GLY A 100 1.52 -4.00 3.74
N LEU A 101 1.13 -4.91 2.83
CA LEU A 101 0.31 -6.09 3.14
C LEU A 101 1.03 -7.09 4.03
N SER A 102 2.35 -7.19 3.93
CA SER A 102 3.19 -8.11 4.72
C SER A 102 3.60 -7.54 6.08
N SER A 103 3.22 -6.30 6.40
CA SER A 103 3.42 -5.72 7.72
C SER A 103 2.70 -6.54 8.80
N GLU A 104 3.43 -6.92 9.85
CA GLU A 104 2.91 -7.63 11.02
C GLU A 104 1.71 -6.90 11.63
N VAL A 105 1.82 -5.58 11.76
CA VAL A 105 0.77 -4.71 12.31
C VAL A 105 -0.46 -4.71 11.41
N TYR A 106 -0.27 -4.60 10.09
CA TYR A 106 -1.38 -4.58 9.15
C TYR A 106 -2.12 -5.92 9.14
N ILE A 107 -1.38 -7.04 9.12
CA ILE A 107 -1.96 -8.38 9.16
C ILE A 107 -2.76 -8.57 10.45
N ALA A 108 -2.16 -8.24 11.60
CA ALA A 108 -2.77 -8.41 12.92
C ALA A 108 -4.06 -7.59 13.12
N LEU A 109 -4.15 -6.40 12.52
CA LEU A 109 -5.31 -5.51 12.66
C LEU A 109 -6.41 -5.76 11.62
N THR A 110 -6.10 -6.39 10.49
CA THR A 110 -7.02 -6.48 9.35
C THR A 110 -7.64 -7.86 9.19
N TYR A 111 -6.94 -8.93 9.55
CA TYR A 111 -7.37 -10.30 9.28
C TYR A 111 -7.82 -11.04 10.55
N PRO A 112 -8.87 -11.87 10.46
CA PRO A 112 -9.36 -12.63 11.61
C PRO A 112 -8.40 -13.73 12.06
N ASP A 113 -7.63 -14.30 11.12
CA ASP A 113 -6.55 -15.25 11.38
C ASP A 113 -5.22 -14.70 10.82
N PRO A 114 -4.46 -13.93 11.62
CA PRO A 114 -3.19 -13.36 11.21
C PRO A 114 -2.12 -14.40 10.84
N ILE A 115 -2.16 -15.58 11.48
CA ILE A 115 -1.14 -16.62 11.29
C ILE A 115 -1.35 -17.28 9.94
N LEU A 116 -2.58 -17.70 9.64
CA LEU A 116 -2.91 -18.25 8.33
C LEU A 116 -2.60 -17.24 7.22
N GLN A 117 -3.01 -15.99 7.41
CA GLN A 117 -2.77 -14.93 6.43
C GLN A 117 -1.28 -14.70 6.17
N ALA A 118 -0.44 -14.74 7.20
CA ALA A 118 1.01 -14.62 7.04
C ALA A 118 1.60 -15.77 6.23
N PHE A 119 1.15 -17.01 6.45
CA PHE A 119 1.60 -18.17 5.67
C PHE A 119 1.17 -18.09 4.20
N GLU A 120 -0.09 -17.75 3.94
CA GLU A 120 -0.61 -17.59 2.57
C GLU A 120 0.14 -16.49 1.83
N LEU A 121 0.36 -15.34 2.48
CA LEU A 121 1.08 -14.23 1.89
C LEU A 121 2.56 -14.57 1.64
N SER A 122 3.22 -15.28 2.56
CA SER A 122 4.59 -15.76 2.36
C SER A 122 4.70 -16.68 1.15
N HIS A 123 3.72 -17.56 0.94
CA HIS A 123 3.67 -18.44 -0.23
C HIS A 123 3.47 -17.65 -1.54
N GLU A 124 2.58 -16.66 -1.52
CA GLU A 124 2.31 -15.78 -2.65
C GLU A 124 3.55 -14.96 -3.04
N LEU A 125 4.23 -14.33 -2.07
CA LEU A 125 5.44 -13.54 -2.31
C LEU A 125 6.58 -14.39 -2.89
N ARG A 126 6.79 -15.61 -2.36
CA ARG A 126 7.78 -16.55 -2.93
C ARG A 126 7.45 -16.97 -4.36
N THR A 127 6.16 -17.00 -4.71
CA THR A 127 5.73 -17.31 -6.08
C THR A 127 5.97 -16.12 -6.99
N LEU A 128 5.65 -14.91 -6.52
CA LEU A 128 5.93 -13.65 -7.21
C LEU A 128 7.41 -13.45 -7.49
N ALA A 129 8.29 -13.75 -6.53
CA ALA A 129 9.75 -13.67 -6.69
C ALA A 129 10.28 -14.50 -7.88
N LYS A 130 9.55 -15.56 -8.30
CA LYS A 130 9.94 -16.41 -9.43
C LYS A 130 9.47 -15.88 -10.79
N VAL A 131 8.38 -15.09 -10.81
CA VAL A 131 7.72 -14.64 -12.05
C VAL A 131 7.96 -13.16 -12.33
N GLU A 132 8.20 -12.36 -11.30
CA GLU A 132 8.46 -10.93 -11.45
C GLU A 132 9.87 -10.70 -11.99
N HIS A 133 9.99 -9.79 -12.96
CA HIS A 133 11.28 -9.45 -13.56
C HIS A 133 12.08 -8.44 -12.73
N TYR A 134 11.41 -7.69 -11.86
CA TYR A 134 11.99 -6.63 -11.04
C TYR A 134 11.90 -6.98 -9.56
N PHE A 135 12.86 -6.48 -8.77
CA PHE A 135 12.85 -6.54 -7.29
C PHE A 135 12.72 -7.94 -6.71
N ARG A 136 13.21 -8.97 -7.40
CA ARG A 136 13.11 -10.37 -6.96
C ARG A 136 13.56 -10.56 -5.51
N GLU A 137 14.69 -9.99 -5.14
CA GLU A 137 15.27 -10.10 -3.79
C GLU A 137 14.39 -9.46 -2.72
N ASP A 138 13.61 -8.42 -3.06
CA ASP A 138 12.69 -7.78 -2.12
C ASP A 138 11.43 -8.62 -1.82
N TYR A 139 11.15 -9.66 -2.62
CA TYR A 139 10.01 -10.57 -2.44
C TYR A 139 10.36 -11.85 -1.67
N GLU A 140 11.65 -12.17 -1.51
CA GLU A 140 12.14 -13.37 -0.78
C GLU A 140 12.24 -13.11 0.72
#